data_AF-A0A2S6ZJN4-F1
#
_entry.id   AF-A0A2S6ZJN4-F1
#
_cell.length_a   1.000
_cell.length_b   1.000
_cell.length_c   1.000
_cell.angle_alpha   90.00
_cell.angle_beta   90.00
_cell.angle_gamma   90.00
#
_symmetry.space_group_name_H-M   'P 1'
#
loop_
_entity.id
_entity.type
_entity.pdbx_description
1 polymer ?
#
loop_
_entity_poly.entity_id
_entity_poly.type
_entity_poly.pdbx_seq_one_letter_code
_entity_poly.pdbx_strand_id
1 'polypeptide(L)'
;MSFENDPGYAESKAEQRWLDRHGFPNEKQLEAYMVAPEALLKQASAAGDKVAQTILDARLLPTDPLAQQRLVEAGAEGDLFALNMLASYQGGSPNGDPVAAYAVSRVAEMRGDARAAITRDLMISMPLTTDQRMLAEAEALRLNETINQMYRAKHGTAPVLDKRPIVGQ
;
A
#
# COMPACT_ATOMS: atom_id res chain seq x y z
N MET A 1 -4.63 15.25 -19.16
CA MET A 1 -5.06 15.40 -17.75
C MET A 1 -3.85 15.92 -17.01
N SER A 2 -3.96 17.09 -16.36
CA SER A 2 -2.83 17.69 -15.62
C SER A 2 -2.55 16.84 -14.38
N PHE A 3 -1.29 16.41 -14.22
CA PHE A 3 -0.80 15.61 -13.10
C PHE A 3 -0.51 16.43 -11.83
N GLU A 4 -0.77 17.75 -11.84
CA GLU A 4 -0.49 18.67 -10.73
C GLU A 4 -1.28 18.37 -9.44
N ASN A 5 -2.30 17.51 -9.50
CA ASN A 5 -3.16 17.14 -8.36
C ASN A 5 -3.22 15.63 -8.11
N ASP A 6 -2.26 14.85 -8.59
CA ASP A 6 -2.25 13.43 -8.25
C ASP A 6 -1.79 13.25 -6.78
N PRO A 7 -2.66 12.68 -5.91
CA PRO A 7 -2.39 12.55 -4.49
C PRO A 7 -1.15 11.69 -4.17
N GLY A 8 -0.58 10.99 -5.17
CA GLY A 8 0.67 10.25 -5.06
C GLY A 8 1.95 11.10 -5.06
N TYR A 9 1.91 12.37 -5.48
CA TYR A 9 3.13 13.20 -5.57
C TYR A 9 3.44 13.95 -4.28
N ALA A 10 4.74 14.16 -4.04
CA ALA A 10 5.22 14.95 -2.93
C ALA A 10 5.02 16.45 -3.20
N GLU A 11 4.45 17.15 -2.22
CA GLU A 11 4.33 18.61 -2.19
C GLU A 11 5.51 19.27 -1.47
N SER A 12 6.35 18.47 -0.81
CA SER A 12 7.54 18.96 -0.11
C SER A 12 8.70 17.95 -0.14
N LYS A 13 9.93 18.45 0.10
CA LYS A 13 11.12 17.58 0.27
C LYS A 13 10.99 16.62 1.45
N ALA A 14 10.27 17.03 2.51
CA ALA A 14 10.04 16.18 3.67
C ALA A 14 9.11 15.01 3.32
N GLU A 15 8.04 15.30 2.57
CA GLU A 15 7.11 14.29 2.06
C GLU A 15 7.80 13.35 1.07
N GLN A 16 8.63 13.85 0.15
CA GLN A 16 9.38 12.99 -0.77
C GLN A 16 10.26 11.99 -0.01
N ARG A 17 11.02 12.46 0.99
CA ARG A 17 11.84 11.56 1.82
C ARG A 17 10.99 10.55 2.58
N TRP A 18 9.78 10.92 2.99
CA TRP A 18 8.84 10.01 3.64
C TRP A 18 8.38 8.95 2.65
N LEU A 19 7.98 9.33 1.43
CA LEU A 19 7.58 8.41 0.34
C LEU A 19 8.71 7.41 0.01
N ASP A 20 9.94 7.92 -0.15
CA ASP A 20 11.11 7.08 -0.46
C ASP A 20 11.37 6.01 0.61
N ARG A 21 11.18 6.36 1.91
CA ARG A 21 11.34 5.40 3.02
C ARG A 21 10.22 4.36 3.08
N HIS A 22 9.04 4.70 2.57
CA HIS A 22 7.84 3.86 2.65
C HIS A 22 7.54 3.11 1.34
N GLY A 23 8.55 2.96 0.47
CA GLY A 23 8.49 2.09 -0.71
C GLY A 23 7.74 2.68 -1.91
N PHE A 24 7.35 3.95 -1.87
CA PHE A 24 6.65 4.58 -2.98
C PHE A 24 7.60 4.77 -4.17
N PRO A 25 7.16 4.45 -5.40
CA PRO A 25 7.93 4.73 -6.60
C PRO A 25 8.06 6.24 -6.81
N ASN A 26 9.18 6.66 -7.39
CA ASN A 26 9.19 7.95 -8.08
C ASN A 26 8.47 7.83 -9.43
N GLU A 27 8.16 8.98 -10.03
CA GLU A 27 7.44 9.09 -11.31
C GLU A 27 8.03 8.20 -12.40
N LYS A 28 9.35 8.24 -12.61
CA LYS A 28 10.02 7.46 -13.65
C LYS A 28 9.94 5.96 -13.40
N GLN A 29 10.08 5.53 -12.14
CA GLN A 29 9.94 4.11 -11.78
C GLN A 29 8.51 3.65 -12.01
N LEU A 30 7.52 4.45 -11.59
CA LEU A 30 6.11 4.11 -11.77
C LEU A 30 5.77 4.02 -13.26
N GLU A 31 6.10 5.02 -14.06
CA GLU A 31 5.87 5.03 -15.50
C GLU A 31 6.52 3.83 -16.20
N ALA A 32 7.77 3.52 -15.89
CA ALA A 32 8.48 2.40 -16.48
C ALA A 32 7.87 1.05 -16.09
N TYR A 33 7.55 0.86 -14.81
CA TYR A 33 7.11 -0.42 -14.28
C TYR A 33 5.63 -0.71 -14.52
N MET A 34 4.79 0.32 -14.64
CA MET A 34 3.36 0.13 -14.94
C MET A 34 3.12 -0.56 -16.29
N VAL A 35 4.02 -0.37 -17.26
CA VAL A 35 3.93 -0.99 -18.60
C VAL A 35 4.96 -2.10 -18.84
N ALA A 36 5.92 -2.29 -17.94
CA ALA A 36 6.94 -3.33 -18.07
C ALA A 36 6.31 -4.75 -18.08
N PRO A 37 6.80 -5.71 -18.87
CA PRO A 37 6.44 -7.12 -18.72
C PRO A 37 6.84 -7.68 -17.35
N GLU A 38 6.11 -8.68 -16.85
CA GLU A 38 6.42 -9.35 -15.57
C GLU A 38 7.85 -9.89 -15.50
N ALA A 39 8.39 -10.39 -16.61
CA ALA A 39 9.76 -10.88 -16.69
C ALA A 39 10.79 -9.78 -16.34
N LEU A 40 10.55 -8.53 -16.76
CA LEU A 40 11.42 -7.40 -16.42
C LEU A 40 11.27 -7.01 -14.95
N LEU A 41 10.05 -7.00 -14.41
CA LEU A 41 9.84 -6.76 -12.98
C LEU A 41 10.51 -7.82 -12.12
N LYS A 42 10.43 -9.08 -12.52
CA LYS A 42 11.11 -10.19 -11.85
C LYS A 42 12.62 -10.02 -11.87
N GLN A 43 13.19 -9.61 -13.00
CA GLN A 43 14.62 -9.33 -13.09
C GLN A 43 15.05 -8.16 -12.18
N ALA A 44 14.29 -7.06 -12.19
CA ALA A 44 14.59 -5.91 -11.34
C ALA A 44 14.43 -6.23 -9.84
N SER A 45 13.37 -6.96 -9.47
CA SER A 45 13.15 -7.48 -8.12
C SER A 45 14.30 -8.39 -7.67
N ALA A 46 14.77 -9.31 -8.54
CA ALA A 46 15.91 -10.17 -8.24
C ALA A 46 17.23 -9.37 -8.07
N ALA A 47 17.33 -8.19 -8.66
CA ALA A 47 18.44 -7.26 -8.47
C ALA A 47 18.30 -6.38 -7.20
N GLY A 48 17.22 -6.55 -6.43
CA GLY A 48 16.97 -5.84 -5.17
C GLY A 48 16.05 -4.61 -5.31
N ASP A 49 15.44 -4.37 -6.47
CA ASP A 49 14.45 -3.29 -6.62
C ASP A 49 13.13 -3.68 -5.94
N LYS A 50 12.90 -3.09 -4.76
CA LYS A 50 11.69 -3.33 -3.96
C LYS A 50 10.41 -2.81 -4.62
N VAL A 51 10.50 -1.70 -5.38
CA VAL A 51 9.34 -1.17 -6.10
C VAL A 51 8.92 -2.16 -7.19
N ALA A 52 9.88 -2.69 -7.94
CA ALA A 52 9.60 -3.72 -8.94
C ALA A 52 9.00 -4.98 -8.32
N GLN A 53 9.49 -5.39 -7.13
CA GLN A 53 8.92 -6.50 -6.36
C GLN A 53 7.46 -6.23 -5.98
N THR A 54 7.17 -5.07 -5.39
CA THR A 54 5.82 -4.71 -4.95
C THR A 54 4.83 -4.66 -6.13
N ILE A 55 5.23 -4.08 -7.26
CA ILE A 55 4.40 -4.06 -8.47
C ILE A 55 4.20 -5.48 -9.04
N LEU A 56 5.24 -6.31 -9.04
CA LEU A 56 5.13 -7.71 -9.48
C LEU A 56 4.16 -8.48 -8.59
N ASP A 57 4.30 -8.39 -7.27
CA ASP A 57 3.41 -9.07 -6.33
C ASP A 57 1.96 -8.61 -6.48
N ALA A 58 1.73 -7.30 -6.68
CA ALA A 58 0.40 -6.78 -6.96
C ALA A 58 -0.22 -7.36 -8.24
N ARG A 59 0.58 -7.59 -9.29
CA ARG A 59 0.11 -8.23 -10.54
C ARG A 59 -0.16 -9.72 -10.39
N LEU A 60 0.55 -10.37 -9.48
CA LEU A 60 0.38 -11.78 -9.18
C LEU A 60 -0.79 -12.07 -8.23
N LEU A 61 -1.44 -11.05 -7.66
CA LEU A 61 -2.61 -11.22 -6.78
C LEU A 61 -3.73 -12.13 -7.32
N PRO A 62 -4.07 -12.13 -8.63
CA PRO A 62 -5.10 -13.02 -9.17
C PRO A 62 -4.68 -14.50 -9.28
N THR A 63 -3.37 -14.79 -9.33
CA THR A 63 -2.84 -16.10 -9.75
C THR A 63 -1.92 -16.77 -8.74
N ASP A 64 -1.26 -16.00 -7.87
CA ASP A 64 -0.36 -16.48 -6.84
C ASP A 64 -0.98 -16.29 -5.44
N PRO A 65 -1.33 -17.38 -4.74
CA PRO A 65 -1.95 -17.29 -3.41
C PRO A 65 -1.04 -16.65 -2.35
N LEU A 66 0.28 -16.59 -2.58
CA LEU A 66 1.24 -16.00 -1.65
C LEU A 66 1.48 -14.50 -1.92
N ALA A 67 1.01 -13.95 -3.04
CA ALA A 67 1.22 -12.54 -3.39
C ALA A 67 0.65 -11.59 -2.33
N GLN A 68 -0.56 -11.87 -1.83
CA GLN A 68 -1.17 -11.09 -0.75
C GLN A 68 -0.33 -11.12 0.53
N GLN A 69 0.18 -12.30 0.90
CA GLN A 69 1.05 -12.44 2.07
C GLN A 69 2.33 -11.61 1.92
N ARG A 70 2.97 -11.67 0.75
CA ARG A 70 4.21 -10.90 0.48
C ARG A 70 3.98 -9.39 0.55
N LEU A 71 2.86 -8.88 0.07
CA LEU A 71 2.51 -7.46 0.19
C LEU A 71 2.25 -7.04 1.64
N VAL A 72 1.59 -7.90 2.44
CA VAL A 72 1.39 -7.65 3.88
C VAL A 72 2.72 -7.66 4.64
N GLU A 73 3.59 -8.62 4.33
CA GLU A 73 4.94 -8.69 4.91
C GLU A 73 5.79 -7.46 4.54
N ALA A 74 5.73 -7.00 3.29
CA ALA A 74 6.37 -5.75 2.88
C ALA A 74 5.82 -4.55 3.67
N GLY A 75 4.50 -4.46 3.83
CA GLY A 75 3.86 -3.46 4.69
C GLY A 75 4.28 -3.52 6.15
N ALA A 76 4.57 -4.72 6.67
CA ALA A 76 5.14 -4.88 8.01
C ALA A 76 6.54 -4.28 8.11
N GLU A 77 7.36 -4.40 7.06
CA GLU A 77 8.68 -3.76 6.95
C GLU A 77 8.63 -2.25 6.65
N GLY A 78 7.43 -1.66 6.55
CA GLY A 78 7.23 -0.23 6.33
C GLY A 78 6.96 0.17 4.87
N ASP A 79 6.81 -0.80 3.95
CA ASP A 79 6.39 -0.52 2.56
C ASP A 79 4.87 -0.24 2.51
N LEU A 80 4.48 1.02 2.71
CA LEU A 80 3.07 1.42 2.65
C LEU A 80 2.55 1.45 1.21
N PHE A 81 3.44 1.55 0.22
CA PHE A 81 3.06 1.39 -1.17
C PHE A 81 2.54 -0.03 -1.45
N ALA A 82 3.14 -1.07 -0.85
CA ALA A 82 2.62 -2.43 -0.94
C ALA A 82 1.20 -2.59 -0.38
N LEU A 83 0.91 -1.94 0.77
CA LEU A 83 -0.44 -1.93 1.34
C LEU A 83 -1.42 -1.17 0.42
N ASN A 84 -1.01 -0.04 -0.16
CA ASN A 84 -1.84 0.71 -1.09
C ASN A 84 -2.15 -0.07 -2.38
N MET A 85 -1.18 -0.82 -2.92
CA MET A 85 -1.38 -1.70 -4.08
C MET A 85 -2.35 -2.85 -3.75
N LEU A 86 -2.20 -3.48 -2.58
CA LEU A 86 -3.12 -4.52 -2.12
C LEU A 86 -4.54 -3.98 -1.95
N ALA A 87 -4.69 -2.83 -1.30
CA ALA A 87 -5.99 -2.19 -1.13
C ALA A 87 -6.63 -1.84 -2.48
N SER A 88 -5.82 -1.34 -3.44
CA SER A 88 -6.28 -0.99 -4.79
C SER A 88 -6.79 -2.20 -5.56
N TYR A 89 -6.08 -3.32 -5.48
CA TYR A 89 -6.55 -4.57 -6.06
C TYR A 89 -7.88 -5.02 -5.44
N GLN A 90 -7.98 -5.02 -4.10
CA GLN A 90 -9.19 -5.47 -3.41
C GLN A 90 -10.40 -4.56 -3.70
N GLY A 91 -10.20 -3.25 -3.88
CA GLY A 91 -11.28 -2.28 -4.14
C GLY A 91 -11.69 -2.16 -5.61
N GLY A 92 -10.75 -2.39 -6.54
CA GLY A 92 -10.93 -2.17 -7.98
C GLY A 92 -11.04 -3.43 -8.83
N SER A 93 -10.68 -4.61 -8.31
CA SER A 93 -10.76 -5.88 -9.05
C SER A 93 -12.17 -6.50 -8.96
N PRO A 94 -12.69 -7.14 -10.03
CA PRO A 94 -13.93 -7.90 -9.98
C PRO A 94 -13.92 -9.04 -8.93
N ASN A 95 -12.73 -9.56 -8.62
CA ASN A 95 -12.53 -10.63 -7.63
C ASN A 95 -12.04 -10.07 -6.27
N GLY A 96 -12.06 -8.75 -6.09
CA GLY A 96 -11.63 -8.10 -4.86
C GLY A 96 -12.72 -8.13 -3.78
N ASP A 97 -12.29 -7.86 -2.54
CA ASP A 97 -13.17 -7.69 -1.39
C ASP A 97 -13.13 -6.21 -0.92
N PRO A 98 -14.22 -5.43 -1.12
CA PRO A 98 -14.33 -4.06 -0.65
C PRO A 98 -14.07 -3.87 0.85
N VAL A 99 -14.42 -4.85 1.69
CA VAL A 99 -14.17 -4.80 3.14
C VAL A 99 -12.68 -4.92 3.40
N ALA A 100 -12.01 -5.86 2.73
CA ALA A 100 -10.56 -6.00 2.81
C ALA A 100 -9.83 -4.77 2.27
N ALA A 101 -10.32 -4.19 1.16
CA ALA A 101 -9.77 -2.97 0.56
C ALA A 101 -9.77 -1.81 1.56
N TYR A 102 -10.92 -1.60 2.23
CA TYR A 102 -11.05 -0.60 3.29
C TYR A 102 -10.10 -0.91 4.44
N ALA A 103 -10.09 -2.16 4.93
CA ALA A 103 -9.28 -2.55 6.08
C ALA A 103 -7.79 -2.29 5.84
N VAL A 104 -7.26 -2.71 4.68
CA VAL A 104 -5.85 -2.51 4.31
C VAL A 104 -5.51 -1.04 4.15
N SER A 105 -6.37 -0.25 3.49
CA SER A 105 -6.19 1.21 3.38
C SER A 105 -6.23 1.90 4.74
N ARG A 106 -7.07 1.43 5.67
CA ARG A 106 -7.13 1.93 7.05
C ARG A 106 -5.87 1.59 7.84
N VAL A 107 -5.25 0.44 7.59
CA VAL A 107 -3.92 0.12 8.13
C VAL A 107 -2.86 1.10 7.61
N ALA A 108 -2.80 1.35 6.30
CA ALA A 108 -1.84 2.31 5.73
C ALA A 108 -1.97 3.70 6.39
N GLU A 109 -3.22 4.16 6.61
CA GLU A 109 -3.50 5.40 7.32
C GLU A 109 -3.00 5.38 8.78
N MET A 110 -3.34 4.33 9.55
CA MET A 110 -2.87 4.17 10.95
C MET A 110 -1.35 4.14 11.05
N ARG A 111 -0.66 3.70 9.99
CA ARG A 111 0.80 3.61 9.91
C ARG A 111 1.48 4.86 9.39
N GLY A 112 0.73 5.89 9.02
CA GLY A 112 1.27 7.22 8.73
C GLY A 112 0.86 7.81 7.38
N ASP A 113 0.26 7.03 6.46
CA ASP A 113 -0.21 7.55 5.17
C ASP A 113 -1.58 8.23 5.32
N ALA A 114 -1.60 9.47 5.81
CA ALA A 114 -2.85 10.20 5.99
C ALA A 114 -3.63 10.40 4.67
N ARG A 115 -2.98 10.33 3.50
CA ARG A 115 -3.66 10.40 2.19
C ARG A 115 -4.42 9.12 1.86
N ALA A 116 -4.10 7.99 2.49
CA ALA A 116 -4.83 6.74 2.30
C ALA A 116 -6.32 6.87 2.66
N ALA A 117 -6.68 7.74 3.61
CA ALA A 117 -8.08 8.05 3.92
C ALA A 117 -8.82 8.71 2.75
N ILE A 118 -8.14 9.60 2.03
CA ILE A 118 -8.70 10.36 0.91
C ILE A 118 -8.88 9.43 -0.30
N THR A 119 -7.89 8.60 -0.59
CA THR A 119 -7.91 7.72 -1.76
C THR A 119 -8.82 6.50 -1.57
N ARG A 120 -9.10 6.10 -0.32
CA ARG A 120 -9.97 4.96 0.01
C ARG A 120 -11.33 5.03 -0.66
N ASP A 121 -12.01 6.17 -0.56
CA ASP A 121 -13.35 6.33 -1.12
C ASP A 121 -13.35 6.40 -2.66
N LEU A 122 -12.23 6.78 -3.29
CA LEU A 122 -12.06 6.78 -4.75
C LEU A 122 -11.75 5.37 -5.30
N MET A 123 -11.04 4.57 -4.51
CA MET A 123 -10.55 3.24 -4.89
C MET A 123 -11.61 2.15 -4.75
N ILE A 124 -12.50 2.27 -3.77
CA ILE A 124 -13.55 1.28 -3.52
C ILE A 124 -14.72 1.56 -4.47
N SER A 125 -14.80 0.75 -5.52
CA SER A 125 -15.76 0.91 -6.62
C SER A 125 -17.24 0.83 -6.20
N MET A 126 -17.55 0.19 -5.08
CA MET A 126 -18.90 0.09 -4.51
C MET A 126 -18.94 0.62 -3.08
N PRO A 127 -19.81 1.61 -2.76
CA PRO A 127 -19.93 2.11 -1.40
C PRO A 127 -20.26 0.99 -0.42
N LEU A 128 -19.46 0.87 0.64
CA LEU A 128 -19.71 -0.07 1.73
C LEU A 128 -20.96 0.34 2.51
N THR A 129 -21.79 -0.64 2.87
CA THR A 129 -22.87 -0.46 3.85
C THR A 129 -22.29 -0.13 5.24
N THR A 130 -23.13 0.36 6.15
CA THR A 130 -22.71 0.63 7.54
C THR A 130 -22.10 -0.60 8.21
N ASP A 131 -22.74 -1.76 8.08
CA ASP A 131 -22.24 -3.02 8.66
C ASP A 131 -20.90 -3.43 8.06
N GLN A 132 -20.74 -3.29 6.75
CA GLN A 132 -19.48 -3.58 6.07
C GLN A 132 -18.36 -2.62 6.50
N ARG A 133 -18.67 -1.33 6.72
CA ARG A 133 -17.69 -0.36 7.27
C ARG A 133 -17.28 -0.72 8.69
N MET A 134 -18.23 -1.10 9.55
CA MET A 134 -17.92 -1.54 10.92
C MET A 134 -17.04 -2.80 10.92
N LEU A 135 -17.36 -3.77 10.06
CA LEU A 135 -16.55 -4.97 9.88
C LEU A 135 -15.14 -4.61 9.39
N ALA A 136 -15.03 -3.70 8.42
CA ALA A 136 -13.74 -3.28 7.88
C ALA A 136 -12.87 -2.54 8.90
N GLU A 137 -13.45 -1.70 9.77
CA GLU A 137 -12.71 -1.06 10.87
C GLU A 137 -12.19 -2.10 11.88
N ALA A 138 -13.01 -3.08 12.25
CA ALA A 138 -12.58 -4.17 13.14
C ALA A 138 -11.45 -5.00 12.50
N GLU A 139 -11.57 -5.30 11.21
CA GLU A 139 -10.55 -6.03 10.47
C GLU A 139 -9.25 -5.21 10.31
N ALA A 140 -9.35 -3.89 10.12
CA ALA A 140 -8.18 -3.01 10.08
C ALA A 140 -7.38 -3.05 11.39
N LEU A 141 -8.07 -3.00 12.54
CA LEU A 141 -7.43 -3.09 13.85
C LEU A 141 -6.75 -4.45 14.03
N ARG A 142 -7.42 -5.54 13.67
CA ARG A 142 -6.87 -6.91 13.73
C ARG A 142 -5.65 -7.07 12.82
N LEU A 143 -5.73 -6.56 11.60
CA LEU A 143 -4.66 -6.63 10.61
C LEU A 143 -3.46 -5.78 11.04
N ASN A 144 -3.67 -4.56 11.56
CA ASN A 144 -2.58 -3.73 12.05
C ASN A 144 -1.84 -4.38 13.23
N GLU A 145 -2.57 -5.03 14.14
CA GLU A 145 -1.96 -5.78 15.23
C GLU A 145 -1.16 -6.98 14.71
N THR A 146 -1.71 -7.71 13.74
CA THR A 146 -1.00 -8.81 13.07
C THR A 146 0.31 -8.33 12.43
N ILE A 147 0.28 -7.19 11.74
CA ILE A 147 1.46 -6.57 11.14
C ILE A 147 2.47 -6.14 12.20
N ASN A 148 2.03 -5.58 13.33
CA ASN A 148 2.91 -5.25 14.45
C ASN A 148 3.59 -6.48 15.03
N GLN A 149 2.87 -7.60 15.13
CA GLN A 149 3.41 -8.87 15.59
C GLN A 149 4.44 -9.44 14.62
N MET A 150 4.19 -9.36 13.30
CA MET A 150 5.17 -9.74 12.26
C MET A 150 6.48 -8.95 12.43
N TYR A 151 6.38 -7.62 12.58
CA TYR A 151 7.57 -6.77 12.78
C TYR A 151 8.32 -7.13 14.07
N ARG A 152 7.60 -7.29 15.19
CA ARG A 152 8.19 -7.66 16.48
C ARG A 152 8.86 -9.04 16.45
N ALA A 153 8.25 -10.00 15.77
CA ALA A 153 8.81 -11.34 15.64
C ALA A 153 10.16 -11.32 14.90
N LYS A 154 10.34 -10.41 13.95
CA LYS A 154 11.57 -10.27 13.17
C LYS A 154 12.64 -9.39 13.83
N HIS A 155 12.23 -8.26 14.41
CA HIS A 155 13.15 -7.21 14.90
C HIS A 155 13.26 -7.13 16.42
N GLY A 156 12.45 -7.88 17.17
CA GLY A 156 12.44 -7.90 18.64
C GLY A 156 11.93 -6.61 19.29
N THR A 157 11.49 -5.62 18.51
CA THR A 157 11.06 -4.30 18.97
C THR A 157 9.77 -3.88 18.27
N ALA A 158 9.06 -2.89 18.83
CA ALA A 158 7.88 -2.33 18.19
C ALA A 158 8.26 -1.42 17.00
N PRO A 159 7.47 -1.37 15.92
CA PRO A 159 7.74 -0.48 14.81
C PRO A 159 7.62 0.99 15.25
N VAL A 160 8.52 1.83 14.75
CA VAL A 160 8.41 3.29 14.87
C VAL A 160 7.60 3.77 13.69
N LEU A 161 6.44 4.37 13.96
CA LEU A 161 5.55 4.92 12.93
C LEU A 161 5.77 6.43 12.84
N ASP A 162 6.11 6.94 11.66
CA ASP A 162 6.19 8.38 11.37
C ASP A 162 5.11 8.82 10.38
N LYS A 163 4.45 9.93 10.70
CA LYS A 163 3.35 10.46 9.88
C LYS A 163 3.88 11.13 8.62
N ARG A 164 3.18 10.93 7.51
CA ARG A 164 3.42 11.63 6.23
C ARG A 164 3.32 13.14 6.44
N PRO A 165 4.39 13.91 6.15
CA PRO A 165 4.32 15.37 6.18
C PRO A 165 3.39 15.87 5.07
N ILE A 166 2.41 16.71 5.41
CA ILE A 166 1.50 17.37 4.46
C ILE A 166 1.68 18.88 4.63
N VAL A 167 1.71 19.63 3.53
CA VAL A 167 1.86 21.09 3.58
C VAL A 167 0.62 21.70 4.25
N GLY A 168 0.81 22.38 5.38
CA GLY A 168 -0.30 23.00 6.15
C GLY A 168 -0.45 22.55 7.61
N GLN A 169 0.49 21.74 8.14
CA GLN A 169 0.64 21.48 9.58
C GLN A 169 1.88 22.16 10.16
#